data_AF-A0A806T8H4-F1
#
_entry.id   AF-A0A806T8H4-F1
#
_cell.length_a   1.000
_cell.length_b   1.000
_cell.length_c   1.000
_cell.angle_alpha   90.00
_cell.angle_beta   90.00
_cell.angle_gamma   90.00
#
_symmetry.space_group_name_H-M   'P 1'
#
loop_
_entity.id
_entity.type
_entity.pdbx_description
1 polymer ?
#
loop_
_entity_poly.entity_id
_entity_poly.type
_entity_poly.pdbx_seq_one_letter_code
_entity_poly.pdbx_strand_id
1 'polypeptide(L)'
;MTTANVVDVSEWQPTRIDWANLKANGVKAVVVRIGHGVTRDKNAADHITNATKAGLIVHVYHYYEGVDGELQYSVNNAKSLNIQPNVYYFLDMEGTIAGSWPSIFDSFRKQWPAYGWNTGLYCSLSNYAKFDDVTLVKQGVYRWIAAWGSDQPSNADMWQYDSKTGLGSYASALDKDVDIAGKLVKEPGSTIVEPTDPNGNYTIKPGAFVGFDYSTTELQGGAMLVASPDGQNKIPKLSPDGQFLFNNKDGDNMWTLIKPKISTIKGEKGDKGDAGANGKSAYEVATANGYSGTQAQWLASLKGADGVPGKDGSNGKDGQTWQPYIADDKHWHIRLINNVDMPAIVGVITQGNANDLTMDDSYRIDGTVANIPSTSGLLTIRANSNEVWQTYIDSATADCYTRTRHNGTWTAWRLTTQWS
;
A
#
# COMPACT_ATOMS: atom_id res chain seq x y z
N MET A 1 0.20 13.56 50.87
CA MET A 1 1.56 13.44 50.29
C MET A 1 1.56 12.27 49.34
N THR A 2 2.02 12.49 48.12
CA THR A 2 2.29 11.43 47.14
C THR A 2 3.30 10.45 47.78
N THR A 3 2.94 9.17 47.86
CA THR A 3 3.79 8.14 48.48
C THR A 3 4.27 7.20 47.40
N ALA A 4 5.59 7.02 47.30
CA ALA A 4 6.19 6.12 46.35
C ALA A 4 5.69 4.69 46.54
N ASN A 5 5.25 4.06 45.46
CA ASN A 5 4.93 2.63 45.41
C ASN A 5 5.81 1.88 44.40
N VAL A 6 6.55 2.62 43.58
CA VAL A 6 7.58 2.14 42.66
C VAL A 6 8.82 3.03 42.83
N VAL A 7 9.99 2.46 42.59
CA VAL A 7 11.26 3.18 42.47
C VAL A 7 11.98 2.66 41.25
N ASP A 8 12.81 3.47 40.62
CA ASP A 8 13.74 3.01 39.59
C ASP A 8 15.20 3.12 40.03
N VAL A 9 16.02 2.20 39.50
CA VAL A 9 17.44 2.07 39.86
C VAL A 9 18.28 1.73 38.65
N SER A 10 19.55 2.09 38.74
CA SER A 10 20.59 1.77 37.75
C SER A 10 21.93 1.57 38.44
N GLU A 11 23.02 1.42 37.69
CA GLU A 11 24.38 1.33 38.24
C GLU A 11 24.79 2.53 39.11
N TRP A 12 24.05 3.65 39.05
CA TRP A 12 24.23 4.80 39.92
C TRP A 12 23.82 4.55 41.38
N GLN A 13 22.97 3.55 41.63
CA GLN A 13 22.69 3.06 42.97
C GLN A 13 23.56 1.84 43.28
N PRO A 14 24.07 1.70 44.53
CA PRO A 14 24.90 0.57 44.91
C PRO A 14 24.11 -0.75 44.83
N THR A 15 24.81 -1.87 44.74
CA THR A 15 24.16 -3.20 44.75
C THR A 15 23.60 -3.57 46.12
N ARG A 16 24.13 -2.95 47.19
CA ARG A 16 23.71 -3.14 48.60
C ARG A 16 22.64 -2.12 49.01
N ILE A 17 21.47 -2.21 48.41
CA ILE A 17 20.27 -1.49 48.86
C ILE A 17 19.54 -2.35 49.91
N ASP A 18 19.01 -1.72 50.95
CA ASP A 18 18.11 -2.37 51.91
C ASP A 18 16.69 -2.46 51.32
N TRP A 19 16.50 -3.42 50.42
CA TRP A 19 15.23 -3.64 49.70
C TRP A 19 14.05 -3.92 50.65
N ALA A 20 14.30 -4.58 51.78
CA ALA A 20 13.27 -4.85 52.78
C ALA A 20 12.79 -3.55 53.44
N ASN A 21 13.72 -2.61 53.69
CA ASN A 21 13.35 -1.28 54.18
C ASN A 21 12.58 -0.47 53.14
N LEU A 22 12.97 -0.49 51.87
CA LEU A 22 12.20 0.16 50.81
C LEU A 22 10.76 -0.38 50.76
N LYS A 23 10.61 -1.71 50.83
CA LYS A 23 9.30 -2.37 50.87
C LYS A 23 8.48 -1.97 52.10
N ALA A 24 9.10 -1.90 53.28
CA ALA A 24 8.44 -1.43 54.50
C ALA A 24 7.98 0.03 54.41
N ASN A 25 8.62 0.83 53.55
CA ASN A 25 8.25 2.22 53.26
C ASN A 25 7.31 2.39 52.07
N GLY A 26 6.64 1.31 51.63
CA GLY A 26 5.53 1.38 50.67
C GLY A 26 5.88 0.96 49.24
N VAL A 27 7.16 0.73 48.94
CA VAL A 27 7.58 0.24 47.61
C VAL A 27 7.06 -1.17 47.39
N LYS A 28 6.47 -1.41 46.22
CA LYS A 28 5.90 -2.70 45.80
C LYS A 28 6.59 -3.25 44.55
N ALA A 29 7.07 -2.37 43.68
CA ALA A 29 7.82 -2.75 42.50
C ALA A 29 9.08 -1.90 42.32
N VAL A 30 10.01 -2.39 41.52
CA VAL A 30 11.21 -1.66 41.08
C VAL A 30 11.31 -1.72 39.55
N VAL A 31 11.72 -0.63 38.92
CA VAL A 31 12.12 -0.60 37.51
C VAL A 31 13.64 -0.55 37.42
N VAL A 32 14.28 -1.60 36.93
CA VAL A 32 15.75 -1.70 36.89
C VAL A 32 16.27 -1.33 35.50
N ARG A 33 17.26 -0.43 35.41
CA ARG A 33 17.98 -0.21 34.16
C ARG A 33 18.76 -1.46 33.83
N ILE A 34 18.47 -2.08 32.69
CA ILE A 34 19.19 -3.29 32.28
C ILE A 34 20.24 -3.03 31.21
N GLY A 35 20.15 -1.91 30.50
CA GLY A 35 21.12 -1.50 29.50
C GLY A 35 20.91 -0.07 29.03
N HIS A 36 21.90 0.42 28.30
CA HIS A 36 21.87 1.71 27.61
C HIS A 36 22.75 1.60 26.35
N GLY A 37 22.30 2.14 25.21
CA GLY A 37 23.02 1.91 23.96
C GLY A 37 23.19 0.41 23.67
N VAL A 38 24.44 -0.01 23.54
CA VAL A 38 24.86 -1.42 23.43
C VAL A 38 25.64 -1.91 24.65
N THR A 39 25.40 -1.29 25.81
CA THR A 39 26.14 -1.53 27.07
C THR A 39 25.21 -2.04 28.17
N ARG A 40 25.75 -2.97 28.97
CA ARG A 40 25.03 -3.61 30.08
C ARG A 40 25.18 -2.72 31.31
N ASP A 41 24.07 -2.40 31.95
CA ASP A 41 24.12 -1.82 33.28
C ASP A 41 24.76 -2.82 34.25
N LYS A 42 25.85 -2.42 34.90
CA LYS A 42 26.70 -3.33 35.68
C LYS A 42 26.01 -3.90 36.91
N ASN A 43 25.01 -3.20 37.44
CA ASN A 43 24.32 -3.59 38.67
C ASN A 43 22.98 -4.28 38.41
N ALA A 44 22.52 -4.34 37.15
CA ALA A 44 21.22 -4.88 36.78
C ALA A 44 20.93 -6.27 37.37
N ALA A 45 21.86 -7.23 37.22
CA ALA A 45 21.67 -8.60 37.71
C ALA A 45 21.51 -8.66 39.24
N ASP A 46 22.31 -7.88 39.97
CA ASP A 46 22.26 -7.80 41.43
C ASP A 46 20.97 -7.12 41.89
N HIS A 47 20.57 -6.01 41.25
CA HIS A 47 19.34 -5.30 41.56
C HIS A 47 18.10 -6.18 41.32
N ILE A 48 18.01 -6.83 40.15
CA ILE A 48 16.93 -7.78 39.85
C ILE A 48 16.89 -8.88 40.90
N THR A 49 18.03 -9.52 41.18
CA THR A 49 18.11 -10.65 42.11
C THR A 49 17.71 -10.23 43.52
N ASN A 50 18.22 -9.10 44.02
CA ASN A 50 18.03 -8.68 45.40
C ASN A 50 16.63 -8.09 45.63
N ALA A 51 16.07 -7.35 44.67
CA ALA A 51 14.68 -6.89 44.73
C ALA A 51 13.69 -8.07 44.69
N THR A 52 13.91 -9.03 43.80
CA THR A 52 13.11 -10.27 43.74
C THR A 52 13.16 -11.03 45.07
N LYS A 53 14.35 -11.18 45.67
CA LYS A 53 14.53 -11.83 46.99
C LYS A 53 13.79 -11.10 48.11
N ALA A 54 13.64 -9.78 48.03
CA ALA A 54 12.83 -9.00 48.97
C ALA A 54 11.30 -9.09 48.70
N GLY A 55 10.91 -9.79 47.63
CA GLY A 55 9.54 -9.93 47.18
C GLY A 55 8.97 -8.63 46.62
N LEU A 56 9.79 -7.84 45.95
CA LEU A 56 9.34 -6.74 45.10
C LEU A 56 9.12 -7.26 43.68
N ILE A 57 8.12 -6.71 42.99
CA ILE A 57 7.89 -6.98 41.58
C ILE A 57 8.98 -6.25 40.77
N VAL A 58 9.56 -6.93 39.79
CA VAL A 58 10.65 -6.35 38.97
C VAL A 58 10.15 -6.07 37.56
N HIS A 59 10.29 -4.80 37.16
CA HIS A 59 10.19 -4.30 35.80
C HIS A 59 11.55 -3.78 35.36
N VAL A 60 11.69 -3.44 34.07
CA VAL A 60 12.99 -3.05 33.53
C VAL A 60 12.88 -1.87 32.57
N TYR A 61 13.98 -1.14 32.40
CA TYR A 61 14.10 -0.11 31.38
C TYR A 61 15.43 -0.16 30.64
N HIS A 62 15.45 0.39 29.43
CA HIS A 62 16.63 0.57 28.59
C HIS A 62 16.73 2.03 28.20
N TYR A 63 17.87 2.66 28.50
CA TYR A 63 18.14 4.05 28.13
C TYR A 63 18.60 4.13 26.67
N TYR A 64 17.87 4.88 25.85
CA TYR A 64 18.15 4.99 24.42
C TYR A 64 19.29 5.97 24.12
N GLU A 65 20.34 5.51 23.44
CA GLU A 65 21.48 6.35 23.03
C GLU A 65 21.52 6.67 21.53
N GLY A 66 20.74 5.97 20.71
CA GLY A 66 20.72 6.18 19.27
C GLY A 66 21.92 5.58 18.54
N VAL A 67 22.42 4.45 19.04
CA VAL A 67 23.56 3.72 18.45
C VAL A 67 23.10 2.53 17.61
N ASP A 68 23.92 2.15 16.64
CA ASP A 68 23.61 1.02 15.75
C ASP A 68 23.44 -0.30 16.53
N GLY A 69 22.37 -1.03 16.23
CA GLY A 69 22.09 -2.34 16.85
C GLY A 69 21.44 -2.29 18.24
N GLU A 70 21.15 -1.10 18.78
CA GLU A 70 20.59 -0.91 20.12
C GLU A 70 19.28 -1.68 20.39
N LEU A 71 18.37 -1.72 19.42
CA LEU A 71 17.14 -2.52 19.52
C LEU A 71 17.44 -4.01 19.72
N GLN A 72 18.31 -4.57 18.88
CA GLN A 72 18.70 -5.98 18.98
C GLN A 72 19.44 -6.26 20.28
N TYR A 73 20.27 -5.32 20.71
CA TYR A 73 20.94 -5.38 22.00
C TYR A 73 19.92 -5.47 23.13
N SER A 74 18.97 -4.54 23.23
CA SER A 74 17.95 -4.51 24.30
C SER A 74 17.25 -5.86 24.49
N VAL A 75 16.87 -6.52 23.38
CA VAL A 75 16.23 -7.84 23.37
C VAL A 75 17.17 -8.92 23.91
N ASN A 76 18.40 -8.99 23.40
CA ASN A 76 19.38 -9.99 23.82
C ASN A 76 19.78 -9.81 25.29
N ASN A 77 19.84 -8.55 25.72
CA ASN A 77 20.17 -8.13 27.06
C ASN A 77 19.10 -8.57 28.07
N ALA A 78 17.82 -8.36 27.74
CA ALA A 78 16.69 -8.80 28.56
C ALA A 78 16.59 -10.33 28.63
N LYS A 79 16.80 -11.03 27.50
CA LYS A 79 16.82 -12.50 27.49
C LYS A 79 17.91 -13.09 28.37
N SER A 80 19.12 -12.55 28.31
CA SER A 80 20.25 -13.04 29.11
C SER A 80 20.12 -12.76 30.61
N LEU A 81 19.30 -11.78 31.01
CA LEU A 81 18.90 -11.56 32.41
C LEU A 81 17.66 -12.37 32.82
N ASN A 82 17.11 -13.19 31.92
CA ASN A 82 15.92 -13.99 32.16
C ASN A 82 14.72 -13.13 32.63
N ILE A 83 14.54 -11.96 32.00
CA ILE A 83 13.40 -11.07 32.28
C ILE A 83 12.10 -11.80 31.96
N GLN A 84 11.23 -11.90 32.97
CA GLN A 84 10.01 -12.69 32.90
C GLN A 84 9.00 -12.09 31.90
N PRO A 85 8.16 -12.91 31.25
CA PRO A 85 7.01 -12.41 30.50
C PRO A 85 6.06 -11.58 31.38
N ASN A 86 5.22 -10.77 30.75
CA ASN A 86 4.19 -9.92 31.34
C ASN A 86 4.69 -8.79 32.26
N VAL A 87 6.00 -8.66 32.49
CA VAL A 87 6.57 -7.44 33.08
C VAL A 87 6.55 -6.29 32.07
N TYR A 88 6.57 -5.06 32.57
CA TYR A 88 6.79 -3.89 31.73
C TYR A 88 8.29 -3.70 31.42
N TYR A 89 8.57 -3.47 30.14
CA TYR A 89 9.88 -3.03 29.64
C TYR A 89 9.71 -1.62 29.07
N PHE A 90 10.40 -0.66 29.68
CA PHE A 90 10.36 0.75 29.30
C PHE A 90 11.51 1.10 28.36
N LEU A 91 11.20 1.85 27.30
CA LEU A 91 12.22 2.60 26.57
C LEU A 91 12.32 3.97 27.21
N ASP A 92 13.48 4.26 27.79
CA ASP A 92 13.81 5.56 28.35
C ASP A 92 14.33 6.45 27.22
N MET A 93 13.55 7.49 26.91
CA MET A 93 13.84 8.45 25.87
C MET A 93 14.05 9.83 26.47
N GLU A 94 15.31 10.24 26.55
CA GLU A 94 15.69 11.54 27.07
C GLU A 94 16.93 12.12 26.38
N GLY A 95 17.27 13.36 26.74
CA GLY A 95 18.37 14.09 26.12
C GLY A 95 18.12 14.47 24.66
N THR A 96 19.21 14.57 23.90
CA THR A 96 19.19 14.97 22.49
C THR A 96 19.23 13.73 21.60
N ILE A 97 18.05 13.22 21.25
CA ILE A 97 17.90 12.10 20.31
C ILE A 97 17.66 12.64 18.91
N ALA A 98 18.49 12.21 17.95
CA ALA A 98 18.32 12.53 16.54
C ALA A 98 17.19 11.71 15.90
N GLY A 99 16.41 12.34 15.01
CA GLY A 99 15.34 11.67 14.27
C GLY A 99 13.95 11.77 14.94
N SER A 100 13.02 10.96 14.44
CA SER A 100 11.63 10.96 14.92
C SER A 100 11.50 10.09 16.17
N TRP A 101 11.27 10.72 17.32
CA TRP A 101 11.05 10.03 18.60
C TRP A 101 9.92 8.99 18.54
N PRO A 102 8.72 9.32 18.00
CA PRO A 102 7.67 8.32 17.82
C PRO A 102 8.11 7.14 16.95
N SER A 103 8.83 7.38 15.86
CA SER A 103 9.26 6.30 14.96
C SER A 103 10.31 5.40 15.61
N ILE A 104 11.24 6.00 16.37
CA ILE A 104 12.25 5.27 17.14
C ILE A 104 11.58 4.41 18.20
N PHE A 105 10.74 5.01 19.06
CA PHE A 105 9.99 4.28 20.08
C PHE A 105 9.16 3.14 19.49
N ASP A 106 8.44 3.42 18.40
CA ASP A 106 7.59 2.45 17.74
C ASP A 106 8.40 1.25 17.23
N SER A 107 9.69 1.40 16.87
CA SER A 107 10.54 0.27 16.49
C SER A 107 10.75 -0.74 17.64
N PHE A 108 10.91 -0.27 18.88
CA PHE A 108 11.04 -1.13 20.07
C PHE A 108 9.70 -1.71 20.48
N ARG A 109 8.68 -0.85 20.56
CA ARG A 109 7.31 -1.20 20.92
C ARG A 109 6.73 -2.28 20.00
N LYS A 110 7.15 -2.31 18.73
CA LYS A 110 6.79 -3.35 17.75
C LYS A 110 7.44 -4.70 18.00
N GLN A 111 8.61 -4.76 18.65
CA GLN A 111 9.35 -6.01 18.82
C GLN A 111 9.17 -6.66 20.19
N TRP A 112 9.13 -5.87 21.27
CA TRP A 112 9.08 -6.42 22.64
C TRP A 112 7.87 -7.32 22.95
N PRO A 113 6.65 -7.07 22.43
CA PRO A 113 5.52 -7.96 22.64
C PRO A 113 5.74 -9.39 22.13
N ALA A 114 6.51 -9.57 21.05
CA ALA A 114 6.85 -10.90 20.52
C ALA A 114 7.70 -11.74 21.49
N TYR A 115 8.30 -11.10 22.50
CA TYR A 115 9.05 -11.74 23.57
C TYR A 115 8.28 -11.80 24.90
N GLY A 116 7.00 -11.41 24.89
CA GLY A 116 6.10 -11.47 26.03
C GLY A 116 6.20 -10.28 26.98
N TRP A 117 6.89 -9.20 26.63
CA TRP A 117 6.99 -8.01 27.49
C TRP A 117 5.94 -6.96 27.13
N ASN A 118 5.38 -6.31 28.15
CA ASN A 118 4.51 -5.16 27.97
C ASN A 118 5.35 -3.92 27.72
N THR A 119 5.00 -3.11 26.71
CA THR A 119 5.81 -1.93 26.38
C THR A 119 5.41 -0.72 27.21
N GLY A 120 6.41 -0.06 27.79
CA GLY A 120 6.28 1.27 28.36
C GLY A 120 7.18 2.30 27.68
N LEU A 121 6.78 3.57 27.75
CA LEU A 121 7.57 4.73 27.36
C LEU A 121 7.91 5.50 28.63
N TYR A 122 9.20 5.79 28.84
CA TYR A 122 9.64 6.80 29.79
C TYR A 122 10.15 8.04 29.06
N CYS A 123 9.70 9.21 29.50
CA CYS A 123 10.31 10.49 29.17
C CYS A 123 9.85 11.60 30.14
N SER A 124 10.52 12.75 30.11
CA SER A 124 10.04 13.94 30.83
C SER A 124 8.71 14.46 30.27
N LEU A 125 7.95 15.19 31.08
CA LEU A 125 6.69 15.82 30.65
C LEU A 125 6.85 16.69 29.39
N SER A 126 7.98 17.40 29.27
CA SER A 126 8.27 18.22 28.09
C SER A 126 8.57 17.36 26.84
N ASN A 127 9.26 16.24 27.01
CA ASN A 127 9.53 15.32 25.92
C ASN A 127 8.30 14.49 25.54
N TYR A 128 7.37 14.25 26.47
CA TYR A 128 6.12 13.56 26.18
C TYR A 128 5.29 14.28 25.11
N ALA A 129 5.38 15.61 25.02
CA ALA A 129 4.72 16.40 23.97
C ALA A 129 5.17 16.06 22.54
N LYS A 130 6.24 15.25 22.37
CA LYS A 130 6.69 14.73 21.06
C LYS A 130 5.86 13.53 20.57
N PHE A 131 5.01 12.96 21.43
CA PHE A 131 4.18 11.80 21.14
C PHE A 131 2.70 12.17 21.08
N ASP A 132 1.93 11.41 20.30
CA ASP A 132 0.48 11.50 20.28
C ASP A 132 -0.11 10.55 21.33
N ASP A 133 -0.67 11.12 22.41
CA ASP A 133 -1.21 10.34 23.54
C ASP A 133 -2.34 9.39 23.11
N VAL A 134 -3.21 9.83 22.20
CA VAL A 134 -4.32 9.02 21.70
C VAL A 134 -3.80 7.75 21.02
N THR A 135 -2.76 7.89 20.19
CA THR A 135 -2.09 6.75 19.55
C THR A 135 -1.45 5.82 20.58
N LEU A 136 -0.71 6.36 21.56
CA LEU A 136 -0.06 5.56 22.60
C LEU A 136 -1.08 4.75 23.43
N VAL A 137 -2.18 5.38 23.83
CA VAL A 137 -3.28 4.73 24.55
C VAL A 137 -3.88 3.61 23.71
N LYS A 138 -4.15 3.86 22.43
CA LYS A 138 -4.71 2.84 21.51
C LYS A 138 -3.75 1.66 21.32
N GLN A 139 -2.44 1.92 21.33
CA GLN A 139 -1.39 0.91 21.21
C GLN A 139 -1.10 0.18 22.54
N GLY A 140 -1.80 0.53 23.63
CA GLY A 140 -1.63 -0.11 24.93
C GLY A 140 -0.29 0.22 25.61
N VAL A 141 0.36 1.32 25.24
CA VAL A 141 1.65 1.74 25.80
C VAL A 141 1.47 2.24 27.23
N TYR A 142 2.32 1.79 28.14
CA TYR A 142 2.38 2.31 29.50
C TYR A 142 3.16 3.62 29.57
N ARG A 143 2.55 4.68 30.08
CA ARG A 143 3.12 6.03 30.04
C ARG A 143 3.75 6.38 31.39
N TRP A 144 5.07 6.25 31.46
CA TRP A 144 5.88 6.67 32.59
C TRP A 144 6.41 8.08 32.34
N ILE A 145 5.92 9.08 33.08
CA ILE A 145 6.22 10.49 32.83
C ILE A 145 6.98 11.08 34.02
N ALA A 146 8.16 11.63 33.77
CA ALA A 146 8.92 12.38 34.77
C ALA A 146 8.48 13.85 34.81
N ALA A 147 8.03 14.31 35.98
CA ALA A 147 7.61 15.68 36.21
C ALA A 147 7.82 16.06 37.68
N TRP A 148 8.95 16.72 37.97
CA TRP A 148 9.33 17.06 39.34
C TRP A 148 8.83 18.44 39.75
N GLY A 149 8.29 18.56 40.97
CA GLY A 149 7.80 19.84 41.49
C GLY A 149 6.53 20.38 40.82
N SER A 150 5.82 19.54 40.07
CA SER A 150 4.52 19.83 39.45
C SER A 150 3.42 18.96 40.06
N ASP A 151 2.17 19.24 39.69
CA ASP A 151 1.07 18.31 39.91
C ASP A 151 1.23 17.03 39.07
N GLN A 152 0.54 15.97 39.48
CA GLN A 152 0.50 14.69 38.78
C GLN A 152 0.01 14.89 37.32
N PRO A 153 0.76 14.43 36.30
CA PRO A 153 0.30 14.48 34.92
C PRO A 153 -0.96 13.63 34.71
N SER A 154 -2.00 14.18 34.07
CA SER A 154 -3.28 13.51 33.87
C SER A 154 -3.22 12.32 32.88
N ASN A 155 -2.21 12.32 32.04
CA ASN A 155 -1.92 11.32 31.01
C ASN A 155 -0.88 10.28 31.44
N ALA A 156 -0.37 10.34 32.68
CA ALA A 156 0.58 9.36 33.20
C ALA A 156 -0.15 8.11 33.72
N ASP A 157 0.37 6.94 33.35
CA ASP A 157 0.06 5.69 34.07
C ASP A 157 1.00 5.50 35.27
N MET A 158 2.23 6.02 35.17
CA MET A 158 3.17 6.15 36.27
C MET A 158 3.85 7.53 36.24
N TRP A 159 4.01 8.14 37.41
CA TRP A 159 4.59 9.46 37.57
C TRP A 159 5.86 9.41 38.41
N GLN A 160 7.00 9.78 37.82
CA GLN A 160 8.25 10.02 38.56
C GLN A 160 8.21 11.46 39.10
N TYR A 161 8.14 11.60 40.42
CA TYR A 161 7.85 12.89 41.07
C TYR A 161 9.03 13.46 41.86
N ASP A 162 10.04 12.65 42.17
CA ASP A 162 11.25 13.07 42.90
C ASP A 162 12.44 12.19 42.49
N SER A 163 13.59 12.82 42.25
CA SER A 163 14.86 12.20 41.89
C SER A 163 16.02 12.57 42.82
N LYS A 164 15.75 13.35 43.87
CA LYS A 164 16.78 14.01 44.68
C LYS A 164 16.89 13.47 46.09
N THR A 165 15.80 12.96 46.65
CA THR A 165 15.76 12.54 48.05
C THR A 165 15.59 11.04 48.20
N GLY A 166 16.19 10.48 49.25
CA GLY A 166 16.10 9.06 49.54
C GLY A 166 14.72 8.60 50.03
N LEU A 167 14.65 7.33 50.44
CA LEU A 167 13.45 6.69 50.99
C LEU A 167 13.84 5.71 52.11
N GLY A 168 13.18 5.84 53.26
CA GLY A 168 13.47 5.00 54.42
C GLY A 168 14.91 5.17 54.92
N SER A 169 15.65 4.07 55.03
CA SER A 169 17.05 4.05 55.44
C SER A 169 18.02 4.40 54.30
N TYR A 170 17.57 4.40 53.05
CA TYR A 170 18.36 4.82 51.91
C TYR A 170 18.35 6.35 51.81
N ALA A 171 19.45 7.01 52.18
CA ALA A 171 19.51 8.48 52.30
C ALA A 171 19.91 9.22 51.01
N SER A 172 20.54 8.53 50.05
CA SER A 172 21.00 9.11 48.79
C SER A 172 19.86 9.34 47.79
N ALA A 173 20.14 10.05 46.70
CA ALA A 173 19.19 10.26 45.61
C ALA A 173 18.63 8.93 45.10
N LEU A 174 17.31 8.86 45.06
CA LEU A 174 16.54 7.72 44.59
C LEU A 174 15.33 8.26 43.83
N ASP A 175 15.13 7.73 42.64
CA ASP A 175 13.99 8.07 41.81
C ASP A 175 12.74 7.40 42.38
N LYS A 176 11.72 8.21 42.64
CA LYS A 176 10.48 7.80 43.29
C LYS A 176 9.31 8.00 42.37
N ASP A 177 8.53 6.94 42.25
CA ASP A 177 7.41 6.85 41.34
C ASP A 177 6.12 6.51 42.06
N VAL A 178 5.03 6.97 41.46
CA VAL A 178 3.70 6.45 41.75
C VAL A 178 3.13 5.80 40.51
N ASP A 179 2.97 4.49 40.59
CA ASP A 179 2.11 3.71 39.70
C ASP A 179 0.64 4.08 39.99
N ILE A 180 0.08 4.93 39.12
CA ILE A 180 -1.27 5.49 39.21
C ILE A 180 -2.29 4.47 38.69
N ALA A 181 -1.97 3.81 37.57
CA ALA A 181 -2.86 2.83 36.96
C ALA A 181 -2.86 1.48 37.71
N GLY A 182 -1.89 1.25 38.60
CA GLY A 182 -1.82 0.10 39.48
C GLY A 182 -1.49 -1.21 38.77
N LYS A 183 -0.79 -1.13 37.62
CA LYS A 183 -0.43 -2.32 36.83
C LYS A 183 0.96 -2.85 37.15
N LEU A 184 1.89 -2.03 37.64
CA LEU A 184 3.25 -2.45 38.00
C LEU A 184 3.30 -3.04 39.41
N VAL A 185 2.41 -2.59 40.30
CA VAL A 185 2.37 -3.06 41.70
C VAL A 185 1.53 -4.34 41.88
N LYS A 186 1.21 -5.02 40.78
CA LYS A 186 0.51 -6.31 40.76
C LYS A 186 1.42 -7.36 40.15
N GLU A 187 1.41 -8.56 40.75
CA GLU A 187 2.18 -9.68 40.23
C GLU A 187 1.83 -9.90 38.74
N PRO A 188 2.83 -9.97 37.86
CA PRO A 188 2.59 -10.24 36.45
C PRO A 188 1.91 -11.61 36.31
N GLY A 189 0.81 -11.65 35.55
CA GLY A 189 0.08 -12.90 35.34
C GLY A 189 0.97 -13.98 34.71
N SER A 190 0.69 -15.25 34.97
CA SER A 190 1.40 -16.38 34.36
C SER A 190 0.94 -16.70 32.94
N THR A 191 -0.18 -16.12 32.51
CA THR A 191 -0.72 -16.28 31.16
C THR A 191 0.09 -15.43 30.19
N ILE A 192 0.81 -16.09 29.27
CA ILE A 192 1.40 -15.42 28.12
C ILE A 192 0.23 -14.88 27.28
N VAL A 193 0.13 -13.56 27.16
CA VAL A 193 -0.79 -12.96 26.18
C VAL A 193 -0.24 -13.32 24.81
N GLU A 194 -1.04 -13.98 23.98
CA GLU A 194 -0.66 -14.28 22.61
C GLU A 194 -0.24 -12.97 21.92
N PRO A 195 1.02 -12.85 21.49
CA PRO A 195 1.54 -11.59 21.00
C PRO A 195 0.65 -11.14 19.85
N THR A 196 0.13 -9.92 19.86
CA THR A 196 -0.55 -9.38 18.68
C THR A 196 0.46 -8.70 17.78
N ASP A 197 0.07 -8.43 16.53
CA ASP A 197 0.77 -7.48 15.71
C ASP A 197 0.96 -6.18 16.52
N PRO A 198 1.96 -5.39 16.19
CA PRO A 198 2.23 -4.22 16.98
C PRO A 198 1.12 -3.18 17.02
N ASN A 199 0.10 -3.28 16.17
CA ASN A 199 -1.00 -2.35 16.17
C ASN A 199 -2.22 -2.90 16.92
N GLY A 200 -2.11 -4.11 17.51
CA GLY A 200 -3.21 -4.82 18.16
C GLY A 200 -4.23 -5.41 17.19
N ASN A 201 -3.92 -5.47 15.90
CA ASN A 201 -4.87 -5.83 14.84
C ASN A 201 -4.93 -7.34 14.56
N TYR A 202 -3.88 -8.11 14.87
CA TYR A 202 -3.84 -9.55 14.57
C TYR A 202 -3.16 -10.33 15.68
N THR A 203 -3.64 -11.50 16.07
CA THR A 203 -2.92 -12.41 16.97
C THR A 203 -1.79 -13.12 16.21
N ILE A 204 -0.55 -12.94 16.65
CA ILE A 204 0.65 -13.67 16.20
C ILE A 204 0.69 -15.01 16.93
N LYS A 205 0.81 -16.11 16.18
CA LYS A 205 0.86 -17.46 16.77
C LYS A 205 2.21 -17.70 17.47
N PRO A 206 2.25 -18.53 18.52
CA PRO A 206 3.50 -18.91 19.18
C PRO A 206 4.49 -19.50 18.18
N GLY A 207 5.74 -19.04 18.26
CA GLY A 207 6.83 -19.50 17.37
C GLY A 207 6.95 -18.76 16.05
N ALA A 208 6.06 -17.80 15.73
CA ALA A 208 6.18 -17.02 14.51
C ALA A 208 7.49 -16.22 14.44
N PHE A 209 8.08 -16.10 13.26
CA PHE A 209 9.34 -15.37 13.06
C PHE A 209 9.46 -14.77 11.65
N VAL A 210 10.36 -13.79 11.51
CA VAL A 210 10.94 -13.36 10.22
C VAL A 210 12.44 -13.58 10.33
N GLY A 211 13.05 -14.21 9.34
CA GLY A 211 14.46 -14.55 9.40
C GLY A 211 15.04 -14.93 8.05
N PHE A 212 16.32 -15.31 8.05
CA PHE A 212 16.97 -15.83 6.86
C PHE A 212 16.97 -17.36 6.88
N ASP A 213 16.71 -17.98 5.75
CA ASP A 213 16.81 -19.43 5.55
C ASP A 213 17.32 -19.76 4.14
N TYR A 214 17.60 -21.01 3.84
CA TYR A 214 18.08 -21.43 2.53
C TYR A 214 16.97 -22.07 1.70
N SER A 215 16.92 -21.73 0.40
CA SER A 215 16.07 -22.44 -0.56
C SER A 215 16.49 -23.91 -0.62
N THR A 216 15.54 -24.81 -0.38
CA THR A 216 15.71 -26.27 -0.48
C THR A 216 15.11 -26.85 -1.76
N THR A 217 14.56 -26.00 -2.64
CA THR A 217 14.00 -26.44 -3.92
C THR A 217 15.10 -26.63 -4.96
N GLU A 218 14.90 -27.56 -5.88
CA GLU A 218 15.87 -27.92 -6.95
C GLU A 218 16.11 -26.78 -7.97
N LEU A 219 15.42 -25.65 -7.84
CA LEU A 219 15.40 -24.57 -8.82
C LEU A 219 16.57 -23.57 -8.68
N GLN A 220 17.15 -23.43 -7.49
CA GLN A 220 18.46 -22.82 -7.19
C GLN A 220 18.57 -22.60 -5.67
N GLY A 221 19.65 -23.08 -5.06
CA GLY A 221 19.94 -22.86 -3.64
C GLY A 221 20.39 -21.42 -3.35
N GLY A 222 20.23 -20.96 -2.10
CA GLY A 222 20.69 -19.64 -1.66
C GLY A 222 19.90 -19.09 -0.48
N ALA A 223 20.41 -18.02 0.16
CA ALA A 223 19.77 -17.40 1.31
C ALA A 223 18.51 -16.59 0.89
N MET A 224 17.44 -16.74 1.65
CA MET A 224 16.13 -16.12 1.45
C MET A 224 15.69 -15.41 2.72
N LEU A 225 14.94 -14.31 2.58
CA LEU A 225 14.15 -13.79 3.69
C LEU A 225 12.85 -14.60 3.75
N VAL A 226 12.56 -15.20 4.91
CA VAL A 226 11.37 -16.01 5.16
C VAL A 226 10.55 -15.40 6.29
N ALA A 227 9.24 -15.54 6.19
CA ALA A 227 8.31 -15.31 7.30
C ALA A 227 7.63 -16.62 7.65
N SER A 228 7.51 -16.92 8.94
CA SER A 228 6.75 -18.06 9.44
C SER A 228 5.62 -17.57 10.36
N PRO A 229 4.36 -17.57 9.89
CA PRO A 229 3.24 -17.10 10.70
C PRO A 229 2.85 -18.03 11.87
N ASP A 230 3.35 -19.27 11.87
CA ASP A 230 3.00 -20.33 12.84
C ASP A 230 4.23 -21.04 13.42
N GLY A 231 5.43 -20.53 13.13
CA GLY A 231 6.70 -21.12 13.54
C GLY A 231 7.07 -22.44 12.87
N GLN A 232 6.22 -22.97 11.98
CA GLN A 232 6.46 -24.24 11.28
C GLN A 232 6.62 -24.01 9.78
N ASN A 233 5.64 -23.34 9.16
CA ASN A 233 5.61 -23.07 7.74
C ASN A 233 6.47 -21.85 7.43
N LYS A 234 7.55 -22.04 6.67
CA LYS A 234 8.41 -20.95 6.22
C LYS A 234 7.96 -20.49 4.85
N ILE A 235 7.53 -19.24 4.75
CA ILE A 235 7.04 -18.63 3.52
C ILE A 235 8.12 -17.70 3.01
N PRO A 236 8.75 -18.00 1.86
CA PRO A 236 9.70 -17.10 1.23
C PRO A 236 9.07 -15.74 0.93
N LYS A 237 9.78 -14.66 1.24
CA LYS A 237 9.39 -13.25 1.00
C LYS A 237 10.35 -12.53 0.07
N LEU A 238 11.64 -12.87 0.15
CA LEU A 238 12.68 -12.46 -0.79
C LEU A 238 13.48 -13.70 -1.18
N SER A 239 13.50 -14.01 -2.48
CA SER A 239 14.28 -15.12 -3.02
C SER A 239 15.77 -14.76 -3.15
N PRO A 240 16.67 -15.75 -3.38
CA PRO A 240 18.11 -15.51 -3.45
C PRO A 240 18.55 -14.59 -4.60
N ASP A 241 17.74 -14.49 -5.65
CA ASP A 241 17.96 -13.63 -6.82
C ASP A 241 17.29 -12.25 -6.69
N GLY A 242 16.76 -11.93 -5.49
CA GLY A 242 16.18 -10.62 -5.18
C GLY A 242 14.74 -10.42 -5.64
N GLN A 243 14.04 -11.48 -6.04
CA GLN A 243 12.61 -11.39 -6.34
C GLN A 243 11.80 -11.31 -5.05
N PHE A 244 10.85 -10.38 -5.02
CA PHE A 244 9.87 -10.33 -3.95
C PHE A 244 8.73 -11.30 -4.23
N LEU A 245 8.41 -12.13 -3.24
CA LEU A 245 7.39 -13.15 -3.33
C LEU A 245 6.17 -12.72 -2.49
N PHE A 246 5.07 -12.44 -3.19
CA PHE A 246 3.80 -12.02 -2.61
C PHE A 246 2.76 -13.12 -2.77
N ASN A 247 1.85 -13.24 -1.80
CA ASN A 247 0.59 -13.94 -2.10
C ASN A 247 -0.23 -13.08 -3.07
N ASN A 248 -1.22 -13.67 -3.73
CA ASN A 248 -2.02 -12.97 -4.75
C ASN A 248 -2.63 -11.67 -4.21
N LYS A 249 -3.15 -11.67 -2.97
CA LYS A 249 -3.78 -10.50 -2.36
C LYS A 249 -2.81 -9.35 -2.13
N ASP A 250 -1.61 -9.63 -1.62
CA ASP A 250 -0.55 -8.65 -1.43
C ASP A 250 -0.01 -8.15 -2.77
N GLY A 251 0.09 -9.05 -3.76
CA GLY A 251 0.44 -8.73 -5.14
C GLY A 251 -0.55 -7.76 -5.78
N ASP A 252 -1.85 -7.97 -5.62
CA ASP A 252 -2.91 -7.09 -6.13
C ASP A 252 -2.87 -5.70 -5.49
N ASN A 253 -2.64 -5.64 -4.17
CA ASN A 253 -2.48 -4.38 -3.44
C ASN A 253 -1.25 -3.59 -3.95
N MET A 254 -0.13 -4.27 -4.16
CA MET A 254 1.08 -3.64 -4.70
C MET A 254 0.91 -3.21 -6.15
N TRP A 255 0.25 -4.03 -6.97
CA TRP A 255 -0.04 -3.72 -8.37
C TRP A 255 -0.75 -2.38 -8.50
N THR A 256 -1.71 -2.09 -7.62
CA THR A 256 -2.43 -0.81 -7.57
C THR A 256 -1.49 0.41 -7.39
N LEU A 257 -0.40 0.25 -6.63
CA LEU A 257 0.57 1.32 -6.36
C LEU A 257 1.62 1.48 -7.46
N ILE A 258 2.03 0.38 -8.10
CA ILE A 258 3.09 0.39 -9.12
C ILE A 258 2.56 0.60 -10.53
N LYS A 259 1.33 0.16 -10.82
CA LYS A 259 0.69 0.29 -12.14
C LYS A 259 0.72 1.73 -12.67
N PRO A 260 0.39 2.78 -11.89
CA PRO A 260 0.49 4.17 -12.37
C PRO A 260 1.92 4.57 -12.77
N LYS A 261 2.94 4.10 -12.02
CA LYS A 261 4.35 4.41 -12.27
C LYS A 261 4.93 3.68 -13.48
N ILE A 262 4.46 2.46 -13.74
CA ILE A 262 4.85 1.70 -14.94
C ILE A 262 4.13 2.26 -16.17
N SER A 263 2.88 2.71 -16.02
CA SER A 263 2.11 3.32 -17.12
C SER A 263 2.71 4.63 -17.63
N THR A 264 3.56 5.31 -16.83
CA THR A 264 4.32 6.49 -17.25
C THR A 264 5.62 6.16 -17.99
N ILE A 265 6.07 4.90 -17.98
CA ILE A 265 7.19 4.43 -18.80
C ILE A 265 6.63 4.14 -20.20
N LYS A 266 6.34 5.19 -20.97
CA LYS A 266 6.35 5.05 -22.42
C LYS A 266 7.81 4.81 -22.79
N GLY A 267 8.13 3.62 -23.31
CA GLY A 267 9.43 3.39 -23.91
C GLY A 267 9.75 4.55 -24.86
N GLU A 268 10.96 5.08 -24.80
CA GLU A 268 11.41 6.08 -25.76
C GLU A 268 11.07 5.53 -27.16
N LYS A 269 10.34 6.33 -27.94
CA LYS A 269 10.01 5.98 -29.31
C LYS A 269 11.35 5.75 -30.00
N GLY A 270 11.66 4.51 -30.36
CA GLY A 270 12.89 4.17 -31.07
C GLY A 270 13.09 5.14 -32.22
N ASP A 271 14.34 5.57 -32.42
CA ASP A 271 14.70 6.53 -33.45
C ASP A 271 14.03 6.15 -34.78
N LYS A 272 13.45 7.15 -35.43
CA LYS A 272 12.82 6.96 -36.74
C LYS A 272 13.90 6.39 -37.66
N GLY A 273 13.71 5.14 -38.09
CA GLY A 273 14.61 4.50 -39.06
C GLY A 273 14.83 5.44 -40.25
N ASP A 274 16.07 5.50 -40.73
CA ASP A 274 16.45 6.31 -41.87
C ASP A 274 15.47 6.10 -43.03
N ALA A 275 15.09 7.19 -43.69
CA ALA A 275 14.22 7.09 -44.85
C ALA A 275 14.89 6.16 -45.88
N GLY A 276 14.19 5.08 -46.26
CA GLY A 276 14.65 4.21 -47.33
C GLY A 276 14.97 5.02 -48.58
N ALA A 277 16.04 4.66 -49.28
CA ALA A 277 16.43 5.35 -50.51
C ALA A 277 15.23 5.44 -51.47
N ASN A 278 15.04 6.61 -52.09
CA ASN A 278 13.97 6.82 -53.05
C ASN A 278 14.05 5.74 -54.14
N GLY A 279 12.93 5.07 -54.41
CA GLY A 279 12.83 4.14 -55.54
C GLY A 279 13.06 4.86 -56.85
N LYS A 280 13.50 4.13 -57.88
CA LYS A 280 13.66 4.65 -59.24
C LYS A 280 12.37 5.35 -59.69
N SER A 281 12.49 6.55 -60.23
CA SER A 281 11.39 7.26 -60.86
C SER A 281 10.82 6.47 -62.04
N ALA A 282 9.56 6.72 -62.38
CA ALA A 282 8.90 6.07 -63.51
C ALA A 282 9.64 6.29 -64.85
N TYR A 283 10.33 7.43 -65.00
CA TYR A 283 11.20 7.70 -66.15
C TYR A 283 12.48 6.84 -66.15
N GLU A 284 13.11 6.64 -64.98
CA GLU A 284 14.27 5.76 -64.86
C GLU A 284 13.90 4.29 -65.13
N VAL A 285 12.70 3.87 -64.72
CA VAL A 285 12.17 2.54 -65.08
C VAL A 285 11.88 2.44 -66.59
N ALA A 286 11.31 3.48 -67.20
CA ALA A 286 11.08 3.51 -68.65
C ALA A 286 12.40 3.44 -69.44
N THR A 287 13.42 4.17 -68.99
CA THR A 287 14.76 4.16 -69.61
C THR A 287 15.41 2.78 -69.49
N ALA A 288 15.34 2.15 -68.32
CA ALA A 288 15.85 0.80 -68.11
C ALA A 288 15.14 -0.27 -68.97
N ASN A 289 13.88 -0.02 -69.37
CA ASN A 289 13.10 -0.88 -70.26
C ASN A 289 13.19 -0.47 -71.75
N GLY A 290 14.17 0.34 -72.12
CA GLY A 290 14.50 0.63 -73.53
C GLY A 290 13.95 1.94 -74.08
N TYR A 291 13.39 2.83 -73.25
CA TYR A 291 13.06 4.19 -73.69
C TYR A 291 14.33 5.04 -73.83
N SER A 292 14.54 5.64 -75.00
CA SER A 292 15.77 6.40 -75.33
C SER A 292 15.54 7.91 -75.49
N GLY A 293 14.33 8.41 -75.23
CA GLY A 293 14.01 9.84 -75.27
C GLY A 293 14.35 10.55 -73.96
N THR A 294 14.22 11.87 -73.93
CA THR A 294 14.41 12.68 -72.71
C THR A 294 13.20 12.57 -71.76
N GLN A 295 13.39 12.97 -70.49
CA GLN A 295 12.30 12.99 -69.50
C GLN A 295 11.13 13.89 -69.92
N ALA A 296 11.42 15.01 -70.61
CA ALA A 296 10.40 15.91 -71.14
C ALA A 296 9.59 15.24 -72.27
N GLN A 297 10.25 14.50 -73.16
CA GLN A 297 9.58 13.73 -74.21
C GLN A 297 8.74 12.59 -73.61
N TRP A 298 9.22 11.98 -72.53
CA TRP A 298 8.48 10.93 -71.83
C TRP A 298 7.23 11.49 -71.16
N LEU A 299 7.32 12.62 -70.46
CA LEU A 299 6.14 13.31 -69.90
C LEU A 299 5.12 13.69 -70.97
N ALA A 300 5.58 14.18 -72.13
CA ALA A 300 4.71 14.52 -73.24
C ALA A 300 3.96 13.29 -73.80
N SER A 301 4.61 12.11 -73.78
CA SER A 301 3.98 10.86 -74.21
C SER A 301 2.88 10.34 -73.28
N LEU A 302 2.88 10.77 -72.01
CA LEU A 302 1.90 10.36 -71.00
C LEU A 302 0.61 11.20 -71.03
N LYS A 303 0.58 12.29 -71.81
CA LYS A 303 -0.56 13.19 -71.87
C LYS A 303 -1.64 12.59 -72.79
N GLY A 304 -2.67 11.99 -72.19
CA GLY A 304 -3.90 11.61 -72.91
C GLY A 304 -4.69 12.84 -73.37
N ALA A 305 -5.69 12.64 -74.23
CA ALA A 305 -6.59 13.71 -74.66
C ALA A 305 -7.39 14.29 -73.48
N ASP A 306 -7.62 15.60 -73.47
CA ASP A 306 -8.33 16.29 -72.39
C ASP A 306 -9.78 15.79 -72.26
N GLY A 307 -10.21 15.46 -71.03
CA GLY A 307 -11.60 15.16 -70.71
C GLY A 307 -12.46 16.43 -70.61
N VAL A 308 -13.76 16.31 -70.88
CA VAL A 308 -14.71 17.43 -70.79
C VAL A 308 -14.83 17.95 -69.35
N PRO A 309 -14.81 19.27 -69.08
CA PRO A 309 -14.92 19.79 -67.71
C PRO A 309 -16.26 19.46 -67.02
N GLY A 310 -16.20 19.03 -65.75
CA GLY A 310 -17.38 18.85 -64.89
C GLY A 310 -17.86 20.17 -64.26
N LYS A 311 -19.15 20.26 -63.90
CA LYS A 311 -19.74 21.43 -63.23
C LYS A 311 -19.21 21.63 -61.81
N ASP A 312 -19.03 22.90 -61.43
CA ASP A 312 -18.61 23.33 -60.08
C ASP A 312 -19.62 22.92 -58.98
N GLY A 313 -19.09 22.58 -57.79
CA GLY A 313 -19.88 22.22 -56.60
C GLY A 313 -20.12 23.41 -55.64
N SER A 314 -21.24 23.38 -54.92
CA SER A 314 -21.66 24.40 -53.95
C SER A 314 -20.82 24.38 -52.66
N ASN A 315 -20.65 25.54 -52.01
CA ASN A 315 -19.94 25.73 -50.73
C ASN A 315 -20.48 24.84 -49.58
N GLY A 316 -19.58 24.30 -48.75
CA GLY A 316 -19.91 23.53 -47.55
C GLY A 316 -20.37 24.39 -46.36
N LYS A 317 -21.21 23.82 -45.47
CA LYS A 317 -21.71 24.47 -44.23
C LYS A 317 -20.77 24.18 -43.05
N ASP A 318 -20.64 25.16 -42.13
CA ASP A 318 -19.79 25.11 -40.94
C ASP A 318 -20.17 24.01 -39.91
N GLY A 319 -19.20 23.56 -39.11
CA GLY A 319 -19.28 22.40 -38.21
C GLY A 319 -19.80 22.65 -36.78
N GLN A 320 -20.19 21.57 -36.10
CA GLN A 320 -20.82 21.51 -34.77
C GLN A 320 -19.82 21.59 -33.60
N THR A 321 -20.24 22.07 -32.42
CA THR A 321 -19.41 22.16 -31.19
C THR A 321 -20.07 21.46 -29.99
N TRP A 322 -19.34 20.54 -29.36
CA TRP A 322 -19.79 19.73 -28.20
C TRP A 322 -19.03 20.11 -26.92
N GLN A 323 -19.70 20.11 -25.76
CA GLN A 323 -19.08 20.43 -24.47
C GLN A 323 -19.31 19.34 -23.40
N PRO A 324 -18.25 18.75 -22.83
CA PRO A 324 -18.36 17.87 -21.67
C PRO A 324 -18.65 18.67 -20.38
N TYR A 325 -19.46 18.10 -19.49
CA TYR A 325 -19.75 18.61 -18.15
C TYR A 325 -20.00 17.47 -17.15
N ILE A 326 -19.90 17.73 -15.86
CA ILE A 326 -20.28 16.76 -14.81
C ILE A 326 -21.68 17.11 -14.31
N ALA A 327 -22.60 16.15 -14.33
CA ALA A 327 -23.97 16.36 -13.87
C ALA A 327 -24.11 16.08 -12.36
N ASP A 328 -25.30 16.34 -11.79
CA ASP A 328 -25.55 16.18 -10.35
C ASP A 328 -25.48 14.71 -9.89
N ASP A 329 -25.59 13.76 -10.82
CA ASP A 329 -25.33 12.33 -10.61
C ASP A 329 -23.82 11.99 -10.51
N LYS A 330 -22.96 13.02 -10.61
CA LYS A 330 -21.49 12.98 -10.54
C LYS A 330 -20.79 12.19 -11.64
N HIS A 331 -21.46 11.90 -12.75
CA HIS A 331 -20.83 11.30 -13.93
C HIS A 331 -20.47 12.35 -14.97
N TRP A 332 -19.62 12.00 -15.93
CA TRP A 332 -19.30 12.86 -17.06
C TRP A 332 -20.35 12.71 -18.16
N HIS A 333 -20.91 13.85 -18.58
CA HIS A 333 -21.89 13.98 -19.64
C HIS A 333 -21.36 14.91 -20.74
N ILE A 334 -21.95 14.87 -21.93
CA ILE A 334 -21.64 15.79 -23.04
C ILE A 334 -22.94 16.44 -23.48
N ARG A 335 -22.97 17.77 -23.58
CA ARG A 335 -24.11 18.55 -24.10
C ARG A 335 -23.74 19.30 -25.38
N LEU A 336 -24.70 19.42 -26.28
CA LEU A 336 -24.64 20.32 -27.44
C LEU A 336 -25.17 21.70 -27.01
N ILE A 337 -24.51 22.79 -27.43
CA ILE A 337 -24.82 24.13 -26.91
C ILE A 337 -25.78 24.92 -27.82
N ASN A 338 -25.91 24.55 -29.11
CA ASN A 338 -26.79 25.24 -30.05
C ASN A 338 -27.74 24.22 -30.71
N ASN A 339 -29.05 24.42 -30.54
CA ASN A 339 -30.11 23.49 -30.93
C ASN A 339 -31.09 24.15 -31.92
N VAL A 340 -31.40 23.49 -33.03
CA VAL A 340 -32.72 23.55 -33.67
C VAL A 340 -33.15 22.10 -33.95
N ASP A 341 -34.14 21.71 -33.17
CA ASP A 341 -34.84 20.44 -33.01
C ASP A 341 -34.92 19.47 -34.21
N MET A 342 -34.27 18.30 -34.09
CA MET A 342 -34.88 16.97 -33.87
C MET A 342 -33.75 15.91 -33.65
N PRO A 343 -34.04 14.78 -32.97
CA PRO A 343 -33.13 14.10 -32.04
C PRO A 343 -32.08 13.19 -32.69
N ALA A 344 -30.98 12.94 -31.97
CA ALA A 344 -30.01 11.91 -32.30
C ALA A 344 -30.65 10.51 -32.21
N ILE A 345 -31.19 10.02 -33.33
CA ILE A 345 -31.32 8.62 -33.75
C ILE A 345 -31.68 8.63 -35.25
N VAL A 346 -30.82 8.09 -36.13
CA VAL A 346 -30.92 6.71 -36.64
C VAL A 346 -32.15 6.59 -37.57
N GLY A 347 -31.93 6.61 -38.88
CA GLY A 347 -33.02 6.60 -39.88
C GLY A 347 -34.00 5.46 -39.62
N VAL A 348 -35.30 5.74 -39.71
CA VAL A 348 -36.34 4.70 -39.58
C VAL A 348 -36.49 3.99 -40.92
N ILE A 349 -36.27 2.69 -40.93
CA ILE A 349 -36.48 1.84 -42.10
C ILE A 349 -37.75 1.02 -41.86
N THR A 350 -38.77 1.28 -42.68
CA THR A 350 -40.08 0.61 -42.61
C THR A 350 -40.27 -0.45 -43.69
N GLN A 351 -39.42 -0.43 -44.73
CA GLN A 351 -39.44 -1.34 -45.87
C GLN A 351 -38.06 -1.40 -46.55
N GLY A 352 -37.81 -2.42 -47.37
CA GLY A 352 -36.55 -2.59 -48.11
C GLY A 352 -35.82 -3.86 -47.72
N ASN A 353 -34.49 -3.89 -47.86
CA ASN A 353 -33.68 -5.07 -47.60
C ASN A 353 -32.42 -4.71 -46.80
N ALA A 354 -32.22 -5.37 -45.66
CA ALA A 354 -31.06 -5.13 -44.80
C ALA A 354 -29.71 -5.48 -45.48
N ASN A 355 -29.72 -6.27 -46.56
CA ASN A 355 -28.51 -6.59 -47.34
C ASN A 355 -27.96 -5.39 -48.12
N ASP A 356 -28.79 -4.37 -48.38
CA ASP A 356 -28.39 -3.18 -49.12
C ASP A 356 -27.68 -2.15 -48.22
N LEU A 357 -27.72 -2.35 -46.90
CA LEU A 357 -27.14 -1.47 -45.91
C LEU A 357 -25.70 -1.88 -45.62
N THR A 358 -24.74 -1.21 -46.28
CA THR A 358 -23.31 -1.57 -46.25
C THR A 358 -22.39 -0.44 -45.80
N MET A 359 -22.93 0.60 -45.17
CA MET A 359 -22.17 1.75 -44.66
C MET A 359 -22.27 1.83 -43.14
N ASP A 360 -21.25 2.40 -42.50
CA ASP A 360 -21.20 2.67 -41.06
C ASP A 360 -22.38 3.57 -40.66
N ASP A 361 -23.37 2.99 -40.00
CA ASP A 361 -24.55 3.72 -39.54
C ASP A 361 -25.35 2.91 -38.50
N SER A 362 -26.44 3.47 -38.00
CA SER A 362 -27.42 2.79 -37.17
C SER A 362 -28.84 3.17 -37.61
N TYR A 363 -29.73 2.17 -37.65
CA TYR A 363 -31.12 2.30 -38.11
C TYR A 363 -32.13 1.74 -37.10
N ARG A 364 -33.30 2.37 -37.01
CA ARG A 364 -34.45 1.86 -36.27
C ARG A 364 -35.28 1.13 -37.29
N ILE A 365 -35.53 -0.14 -37.02
CA ILE A 365 -36.38 -0.97 -37.84
C ILE A 365 -37.78 -0.86 -37.26
N ASP A 366 -38.74 -0.52 -38.11
CA ASP A 366 -40.14 -0.34 -37.73
C ASP A 366 -41.05 -0.70 -38.91
N GLY A 367 -40.97 -1.96 -39.36
CA GLY A 367 -41.73 -2.44 -40.51
C GLY A 367 -41.18 -3.72 -41.16
N THR A 368 -41.61 -3.98 -42.38
CA THR A 368 -41.32 -5.23 -43.11
C THR A 368 -40.05 -5.07 -43.94
N VAL A 369 -38.90 -5.14 -43.27
CA VAL A 369 -37.57 -5.14 -43.92
C VAL A 369 -37.16 -6.59 -44.20
N ALA A 370 -36.68 -6.89 -45.41
CA ALA A 370 -36.20 -8.22 -45.77
C ALA A 370 -34.80 -8.49 -45.17
N ASN A 371 -34.51 -9.78 -44.92
CA ASN A 371 -33.21 -10.26 -44.41
C ASN A 371 -32.80 -9.67 -43.05
N ILE A 372 -33.76 -9.50 -42.15
CA ILE A 372 -33.53 -9.07 -40.76
C ILE A 372 -34.32 -9.98 -39.80
N PRO A 373 -33.90 -10.15 -38.53
CA PRO A 373 -34.54 -11.10 -37.62
C PRO A 373 -36.00 -10.80 -37.28
N SER A 374 -36.39 -9.54 -37.16
CA SER A 374 -37.77 -9.15 -36.81
C SER A 374 -38.17 -7.78 -37.37
N THR A 375 -39.44 -7.39 -37.16
CA THR A 375 -40.01 -6.16 -37.71
C THR A 375 -39.75 -4.91 -36.85
N SER A 376 -39.17 -5.04 -35.66
CA SER A 376 -38.92 -3.89 -34.78
C SER A 376 -37.67 -4.06 -33.92
N GLY A 377 -36.73 -3.12 -34.04
CA GLY A 377 -35.47 -3.19 -33.30
C GLY A 377 -34.43 -2.16 -33.74
N LEU A 378 -33.23 -2.28 -33.18
CA LEU A 378 -32.09 -1.44 -33.52
C LEU A 378 -31.10 -2.22 -34.38
N LEU A 379 -30.82 -1.76 -35.60
CA LEU A 379 -29.78 -2.27 -36.47
C LEU A 379 -28.55 -1.36 -36.40
N THR A 380 -27.37 -1.91 -36.22
CA THR A 380 -26.09 -1.20 -36.27
C THR A 380 -25.17 -1.86 -37.28
N ILE A 381 -24.39 -1.04 -38.00
CA ILE A 381 -23.55 -1.49 -39.09
C ILE A 381 -22.11 -0.99 -38.88
N ARG A 382 -21.15 -1.85 -39.16
CA ARG A 382 -19.73 -1.54 -39.28
C ARG A 382 -19.18 -2.13 -40.57
N ALA A 383 -18.58 -1.34 -41.43
CA ALA A 383 -18.14 -1.71 -42.76
C ALA A 383 -16.74 -1.19 -43.06
N ASN A 384 -16.00 -1.95 -43.86
CA ASN A 384 -14.76 -1.53 -44.49
C ASN A 384 -14.83 -1.90 -45.99
N SER A 385 -13.73 -1.75 -46.74
CA SER A 385 -13.73 -1.99 -48.19
C SER A 385 -14.13 -3.43 -48.61
N ASN A 386 -13.99 -4.42 -47.71
CA ASN A 386 -14.18 -5.84 -48.04
C ASN A 386 -15.21 -6.56 -47.15
N GLU A 387 -15.61 -5.96 -46.02
CA GLU A 387 -16.44 -6.59 -45.01
C GLU A 387 -17.54 -5.66 -44.51
N VAL A 388 -18.69 -6.24 -44.18
CA VAL A 388 -19.79 -5.57 -43.49
C VAL A 388 -20.22 -6.40 -42.30
N TRP A 389 -20.38 -5.78 -41.15
CA TRP A 389 -20.82 -6.37 -39.90
C TRP A 389 -22.13 -5.72 -39.51
N GLN A 390 -23.15 -6.53 -39.23
CA GLN A 390 -24.44 -6.05 -38.77
C GLN A 390 -24.77 -6.65 -37.42
N THR A 391 -25.22 -5.81 -36.49
CA THR A 391 -25.75 -6.23 -35.19
C THR A 391 -27.16 -5.70 -35.03
N TYR A 392 -28.09 -6.59 -34.69
CA TYR A 392 -29.50 -6.28 -34.51
C TYR A 392 -29.94 -6.60 -33.08
N ILE A 393 -30.60 -5.66 -32.42
CA ILE A 393 -31.21 -5.85 -31.11
C ILE A 393 -32.72 -5.76 -31.29
N ASP A 394 -33.41 -6.86 -31.02
CA ASP A 394 -34.85 -6.93 -31.10
C ASP A 394 -35.51 -6.15 -29.95
N SER A 395 -36.50 -5.31 -30.27
CA SER A 395 -37.12 -4.44 -29.26
C SER A 395 -38.08 -5.17 -28.30
N ALA A 396 -38.58 -6.35 -28.68
CA ALA A 396 -39.56 -7.10 -27.90
C ALA A 396 -38.89 -8.12 -26.97
N THR A 397 -37.81 -8.75 -27.43
CA THR A 397 -37.12 -9.84 -26.74
C THR A 397 -35.80 -9.43 -26.11
N ALA A 398 -35.24 -8.29 -26.52
CA ALA A 398 -33.86 -7.90 -26.24
C ALA A 398 -32.80 -8.88 -26.77
N ASP A 399 -33.20 -9.83 -27.62
CA ASP A 399 -32.30 -10.75 -28.28
C ASP A 399 -31.34 -9.98 -29.20
N CYS A 400 -30.06 -10.32 -29.10
CA CYS A 400 -29.02 -9.74 -29.94
C CYS A 400 -28.64 -10.72 -31.04
N TYR A 401 -28.60 -10.24 -32.28
CA TYR A 401 -28.25 -11.02 -33.45
C TYR A 401 -27.06 -10.38 -34.15
N THR A 402 -26.17 -11.18 -34.71
CA THR A 402 -25.07 -10.70 -35.53
C THR A 402 -24.97 -11.47 -36.85
N ARG A 403 -24.52 -10.79 -37.90
CA ARG A 403 -24.10 -11.39 -39.16
C ARG A 403 -23.01 -10.55 -39.83
N THR A 404 -22.32 -11.17 -40.78
CA THR A 404 -21.29 -10.52 -41.60
C THR A 404 -21.50 -10.77 -43.09
N ARG A 405 -21.01 -9.84 -43.92
CA ARG A 405 -20.76 -10.00 -45.35
C ARG A 405 -19.25 -10.06 -45.55
N HIS A 406 -18.74 -11.14 -46.12
CA HIS A 406 -17.33 -11.29 -46.45
C HIS A 406 -17.20 -11.74 -47.91
N ASN A 407 -16.31 -11.11 -48.69
CA ASN A 407 -16.14 -11.35 -50.13
C ASN A 407 -17.46 -11.32 -50.93
N GLY A 408 -18.35 -10.39 -50.57
CA GLY A 408 -19.63 -10.18 -51.25
C GLY A 408 -20.78 -11.08 -50.80
N THR A 409 -20.54 -12.13 -49.99
CA THR A 409 -21.56 -13.09 -49.53
C THR A 409 -21.98 -12.86 -48.08
N TRP A 410 -23.28 -12.84 -47.80
CA TRP A 410 -23.84 -12.70 -46.45
C TRP A 410 -23.89 -14.04 -45.71
N THR A 411 -23.52 -14.01 -44.43
CA THR A 411 -23.79 -15.11 -43.49
C THR A 411 -25.22 -15.02 -42.96
N ALA A 412 -25.75 -16.15 -42.48
CA ALA A 412 -27.02 -16.18 -41.76
C ALA A 412 -26.91 -15.41 -40.44
N TRP A 413 -28.03 -14.82 -39.98
CA TRP A 413 -28.12 -14.23 -38.65
C TRP A 413 -27.90 -15.27 -37.56
N ARG A 414 -27.07 -14.93 -36.58
CA ARG A 414 -26.80 -15.76 -35.40
C ARG A 414 -27.22 -15.02 -34.15
N LEU A 415 -28.08 -15.66 -33.35
CA LEU A 415 -28.43 -15.21 -32.00
C LEU A 415 -27.19 -15.31 -31.10
N THR A 416 -26.86 -14.24 -30.38
CA THR A 416 -25.79 -14.22 -29.38
C THR A 416 -26.40 -14.48 -28.00
N THR A 417 -26.29 -15.71 -27.53
CA THR A 417 -26.76 -16.09 -26.19
C THR A 417 -25.91 -15.39 -25.12
N GLN A 418 -26.54 -14.57 -24.27
CA GLN A 418 -25.90 -14.08 -23.05
C GLN A 418 -26.01 -15.18 -21.99
N TRP A 419 -24.88 -15.76 -21.58
CA TRP A 419 -24.84 -16.69 -20.46
C TRP A 419 -24.92 -15.88 -19.16
N SER A 420 -25.89 -16.21 -18.31
CA SER A 420 -26.04 -15.66 -16.96
C SER A 420 -24.97 -16.15 -16.00
#